data_AF-A0A1D9PY67-F1
#
_entry.id   AF-A0A1D9PY67-F1
#
_cell.length_a   1.000
_cell.length_b   1.000
_cell.length_c   1.000
_cell.angle_alpha   90.00
_cell.angle_beta   90.00
_cell.angle_gamma   90.00
#
_symmetry.space_group_name_H-M   'P 1'
#
loop_
_entity.id
_entity.type
_entity.pdbx_description
1 polymer ?
#
loop_
_entity_poly.entity_id
_entity_poly.type
_entity_poly.pdbx_seq_one_letter_code
_entity_poly.pdbx_strand_id
1 'polypeptide(L)'
;MNFDKIHVQLVKTSFEVAVLTRQSSTHKFHSSVTVKPVDYEYLESLTSALTGQNAVISTLSSNVLDKQLLLVKAAAKAHVKRFIPSEFGSNTQRENTGALPVF
;
A
#
# COMPACT_ATOMS: atom_id res chain seq x y z
N MET A 1 4.36 -4.81 -13.74
CA MET A 1 5.32 -4.65 -12.63
C MET A 1 4.96 -5.68 -11.56
N ASN A 2 5.89 -6.52 -11.11
CA ASN A 2 5.60 -7.58 -10.12
C ASN A 2 5.78 -7.04 -8.70
N PHE A 3 4.69 -6.56 -8.08
CA PHE A 3 4.71 -5.95 -6.74
C PHE A 3 5.02 -6.94 -5.61
N ASP A 4 4.96 -8.25 -5.89
CA ASP A 4 5.36 -9.32 -4.97
C ASP A 4 6.82 -9.19 -4.49
N LYS A 5 7.64 -8.36 -5.15
CA LYS A 5 9.04 -8.13 -4.73
C LYS A 5 9.20 -7.09 -3.62
N ILE A 6 8.26 -6.18 -3.41
CA ILE A 6 8.45 -5.07 -2.45
C ILE A 6 8.57 -5.61 -1.02
N HIS A 7 7.61 -6.42 -0.57
CA HIS A 7 7.62 -6.98 0.78
C HIS A 7 8.84 -7.88 1.02
N VAL A 8 9.26 -8.66 0.01
CA VAL A 8 10.46 -9.51 0.07
C VAL A 8 11.72 -8.66 0.30
N GLN A 9 11.86 -7.55 -0.43
CA GLN A 9 13.05 -6.71 -0.29
C GLN A 9 13.09 -5.99 1.06
N LEU A 10 11.93 -5.55 1.58
CA LEU A 10 11.83 -4.93 2.90
C LEU A 10 12.25 -5.89 4.02
N VAL A 11 11.78 -7.15 3.97
CA VAL A 11 12.19 -8.19 4.91
C VAL A 11 13.70 -8.43 4.84
N LYS A 12 14.28 -8.50 3.64
CA LYS A 12 15.74 -8.69 3.46
C LYS A 12 16.57 -7.55 4.07
N THR A 13 16.01 -6.35 4.15
CA THR A 13 16.63 -5.18 4.79
C THR A 13 16.22 -5.01 6.26
N SER A 14 15.69 -6.08 6.88
CA SER A 14 15.34 -6.14 8.31
C SER A 14 14.21 -5.20 8.76
N PHE A 15 13.28 -4.84 7.87
CA PHE A 15 12.04 -4.19 8.28
C PHE A 15 11.04 -5.22 8.84
N GLU A 16 10.27 -4.80 9.84
CA GLU A 16 9.04 -5.47 10.23
C GLU A 16 7.95 -5.14 9.21
N VAL A 17 7.45 -6.16 8.51
CA VAL A 17 6.53 -5.95 7.38
C VAL A 17 5.15 -6.52 7.70
N ALA A 18 4.14 -5.65 7.62
CA ALA A 18 2.74 -6.04 7.56
C ALA A 18 2.20 -5.87 6.13
N VAL A 19 1.50 -6.88 5.62
CA VAL A 19 0.83 -6.83 4.31
C VAL A 19 -0.67 -6.72 4.51
N LEU A 20 -1.26 -5.65 3.98
CA LEU A 20 -2.71 -5.47 3.98
C LEU A 20 -3.35 -6.21 2.81
N THR A 21 -4.30 -7.10 3.08
CA THR A 21 -5.04 -7.83 2.05
C THR A 21 -6.52 -7.54 2.12
N ARG A 22 -7.27 -7.75 1.04
CA ARG A 22 -8.73 -7.87 1.14
C ARG A 22 -9.07 -9.07 2.02
N GLN A 23 -10.19 -8.99 2.75
CA GLN A 23 -10.71 -10.11 3.57
C GLN A 23 -10.93 -11.39 2.75
N SER A 24 -11.34 -11.26 1.49
CA SER A 24 -11.55 -12.39 0.58
C SER A 24 -10.28 -12.92 -0.10
N SER A 25 -9.10 -12.37 0.21
CA SER A 25 -7.85 -12.80 -0.43
C SER A 25 -7.46 -14.21 0.01
N THR A 26 -7.15 -15.07 -0.96
CA THR A 26 -6.61 -16.42 -0.74
C THR A 26 -5.10 -16.49 -0.91
N HIS A 27 -4.44 -15.36 -1.21
CA HIS A 27 -3.01 -15.31 -1.48
C HIS A 27 -2.20 -15.72 -0.25
N LYS A 28 -1.17 -16.55 -0.46
CA LYS A 28 -0.29 -17.02 0.61
C LYS A 28 1.00 -16.22 0.58
N PHE A 29 1.30 -15.55 1.69
CA PHE A 29 2.55 -14.84 1.89
C PHE A 29 3.53 -15.71 2.68
N HIS A 30 4.83 -15.44 2.53
CA HIS A 30 5.87 -16.10 3.31
C HIS A 30 5.69 -15.77 4.81
N SER A 31 6.12 -16.67 5.70
CA SER A 31 5.97 -16.51 7.17
C SER A 31 6.73 -15.33 7.76
N SER A 32 7.60 -14.69 6.98
CA SER A 32 8.38 -13.52 7.37
C SER A 32 7.60 -12.20 7.36
N VAL A 33 6.31 -12.21 6.99
CA VAL A 33 5.44 -11.02 7.05
C VAL A 33 4.17 -11.30 7.82
N THR A 34 3.63 -10.25 8.45
CA THR A 34 2.33 -10.32 9.11
C THR A 34 1.23 -9.95 8.13
N VAL A 35 0.33 -10.88 7.82
CA VAL A 35 -0.82 -10.60 6.95
C VAL A 35 -1.97 -10.01 7.77
N LYS A 36 -2.47 -8.83 7.37
CA LYS A 36 -3.62 -8.16 7.99
C LYS A 36 -4.76 -8.01 6.98
N PRO A 37 -5.81 -8.84 7.07
CA PRO A 37 -7.01 -8.65 6.26
C PRO A 37 -7.74 -7.36 6.68
N VAL A 38 -8.09 -6.52 5.71
CA VAL A 38 -8.76 -5.23 5.92
C VAL A 38 -9.92 -5.03 4.96
N ASP A 39 -10.83 -4.14 5.36
CA ASP A 39 -11.85 -3.55 4.49
C ASP A 39 -11.34 -2.19 3.98
N TYR A 40 -11.13 -2.09 2.67
CA TYR A 40 -10.62 -0.87 2.02
C TYR A 40 -11.69 0.22 1.85
N GLU A 41 -12.95 -0.05 2.20
CA GLU A 41 -14.03 0.95 2.26
C GLU A 41 -14.18 1.57 3.65
N TYR A 42 -13.55 0.97 4.67
CA TYR A 42 -13.79 1.35 6.06
C TYR A 42 -12.55 1.96 6.73
N LEU A 43 -12.63 3.26 7.02
CA LEU A 43 -11.53 4.05 7.60
C LEU A 43 -10.96 3.41 8.87
N GLU A 44 -11.81 2.92 9.78
CA GLU A 44 -11.35 2.33 11.04
C GLU A 44 -10.67 0.98 10.86
N SER A 45 -11.07 0.20 9.85
CA SER A 45 -10.38 -1.05 9.49
C SER A 45 -8.95 -0.77 9.07
N LEU A 46 -8.77 0.20 8.16
CA LEU A 46 -7.46 0.63 7.71
C LEU A 46 -6.65 1.26 8.85
N THR A 47 -7.25 2.15 9.64
CA THR A 47 -6.56 2.83 10.76
C THR A 47 -6.03 1.82 11.76
N SER A 48 -6.86 0.86 12.19
CA SER A 48 -6.47 -0.18 13.14
C SER A 48 -5.33 -1.04 12.63
N ALA A 49 -5.33 -1.36 11.33
CA ALA A 49 -4.25 -2.14 10.72
C ALA A 49 -2.93 -1.35 10.61
N LEU A 50 -3.01 -0.03 10.48
CA LEU A 50 -1.87 0.88 10.34
C LEU A 50 -1.32 1.41 11.68
N THR A 51 -2.07 1.31 12.78
CA THR A 51 -1.59 1.72 14.11
C THR A 51 -0.27 1.04 14.46
N GLY A 52 0.70 1.85 14.90
CA GLY A 52 2.05 1.39 15.24
C GLY A 52 3.01 1.24 14.05
N GLN A 53 2.55 1.41 12.81
CA GLN A 53 3.43 1.38 11.63
C GLN A 53 4.12 2.73 11.41
N ASN A 54 5.40 2.69 11.01
CA ASN A 54 6.15 3.93 10.73
C ASN A 54 5.94 4.45 9.31
N ALA A 55 5.70 3.54 8.35
CA ALA A 55 5.55 3.85 6.94
C ALA A 55 4.46 3.00 6.29
N VAL A 56 3.83 3.54 5.25
CA VAL A 56 2.90 2.82 4.37
C VAL A 56 3.38 2.93 2.94
N ILE A 57 3.39 1.80 2.24
CA ILE A 57 3.64 1.73 0.80
C ILE A 57 2.36 1.23 0.15
N SER A 58 1.71 2.09 -0.64
CA SER A 58 0.52 1.73 -1.40
C SER A 58 0.94 1.08 -2.70
N THR A 59 0.58 -0.19 -2.89
CA THR A 59 0.77 -0.93 -4.14
C THR A 59 -0.57 -1.26 -4.79
N LEU A 60 -1.58 -0.41 -4.57
CA LEU A 60 -2.91 -0.56 -5.16
C LEU A 60 -2.82 -0.47 -6.69
N SER A 61 -3.47 -1.39 -7.38
CA SER A 61 -3.60 -1.31 -8.85
C SER A 61 -4.51 -0.16 -9.25
N SER A 62 -4.38 0.32 -10.48
CA SER A 62 -5.20 1.40 -11.05
C SER A 62 -6.70 1.20 -10.91
N ASN A 63 -7.15 -0.05 -11.02
CA ASN A 63 -8.56 -0.44 -10.93
C ASN A 63 -9.21 -0.06 -9.58
N VAL A 64 -8.41 0.18 -8.55
CA VAL A 64 -8.85 0.46 -7.17
C VAL A 64 -8.10 1.65 -6.56
N LEU A 65 -7.58 2.55 -7.41
CA LEU A 65 -6.80 3.70 -6.98
C LEU A 65 -7.64 4.73 -6.21
N ASP A 66 -8.97 4.71 -6.42
CA ASP A 66 -9.95 5.51 -5.67
C ASP A 66 -9.86 5.27 -4.14
N LYS A 67 -9.44 4.07 -3.70
CA LYS A 67 -9.25 3.74 -2.28
C LYS A 67 -8.01 4.38 -1.66
N GLN A 68 -7.07 4.85 -2.46
CA GLN A 68 -5.81 5.40 -1.94
C GLN A 68 -6.03 6.62 -1.06
N LEU A 69 -7.02 7.46 -1.36
CA LEU A 69 -7.33 8.62 -0.51
C LEU A 69 -7.78 8.20 0.90
N LEU A 70 -8.57 7.13 1.00
CA LEU A 70 -9.00 6.62 2.30
C LEU A 70 -7.83 6.00 3.07
N LEU A 71 -6.93 5.32 2.36
CA LEU A 71 -5.69 4.78 2.95
C LEU A 71 -4.77 5.91 3.47
N VAL A 72 -4.67 7.04 2.77
CA VAL A 72 -3.94 8.23 3.24
C VAL A 72 -4.57 8.78 4.52
N LYS A 73 -5.90 8.91 4.57
CA LYS A 73 -6.63 9.37 5.77
C LYS A 73 -6.39 8.44 6.96
N ALA A 74 -6.43 7.13 6.74
CA ALA A 74 -6.14 6.12 7.75
C ALA A 74 -4.70 6.22 8.26
N ALA A 75 -3.73 6.37 7.36
CA ALA A 75 -2.32 6.54 7.70
C ALA A 75 -2.09 7.79 8.56
N ALA A 76 -2.73 8.91 8.20
CA ALA A 76 -2.69 10.14 8.98
C ALA A 76 -3.30 9.95 10.38
N LYS A 77 -4.48 9.31 10.47
CA LYS A 77 -5.16 9.01 11.74
C LYS A 77 -4.35 8.07 12.64
N ALA A 78 -3.64 7.11 12.04
CA ALA A 78 -2.73 6.19 12.73
C ALA A 78 -1.35 6.80 13.06
N HIS A 79 -1.14 8.08 12.76
CA HIS A 79 0.13 8.81 12.97
C HIS A 79 1.35 8.22 12.24
N VAL A 80 1.12 7.56 11.10
CA VAL A 80 2.18 7.07 10.20
C VAL A 80 3.06 8.25 9.73
N LYS A 81 4.38 8.07 9.73
CA LYS A 81 5.34 9.15 9.44
C LYS A 81 5.69 9.29 7.96
N ARG A 82 5.52 8.23 7.18
CA ARG A 82 5.80 8.23 5.75
C ARG A 82 4.72 7.49 4.97
N PHE A 83 4.23 8.13 3.91
CA PHE A 83 3.33 7.49 2.95
C PHE A 83 3.99 7.52 1.57
N ILE A 84 4.12 6.35 0.93
CA ILE A 84 4.60 6.18 -0.44
C ILE A 84 3.40 5.76 -1.28
N PRO A 85 2.90 6.63 -2.19
CA PRO A 85 1.73 6.34 -3.00
C PRO A 85 2.03 5.34 -4.12
N SER A 86 0.98 4.82 -4.76
CA SER A 86 1.04 3.93 -5.92
C SER A 86 1.40 4.71 -7.20
N GLU A 87 2.63 5.21 -7.26
CA GLU A 87 3.15 6.08 -8.33
C GLU A 87 4.38 5.46 -9.04
N PHE A 88 4.52 4.13 -9.01
CA PHE A 88 5.71 3.40 -9.49
C PHE A 88 5.85 3.35 -11.04
N GLY A 89 5.45 4.41 -11.73
CA GLY A 89 5.47 4.57 -13.17
C GLY A 89 6.15 5.86 -13.62
N SER A 90 5.53 6.55 -14.57
CA SER A 90 6.05 7.81 -15.13
C SER A 90 5.88 8.99 -14.18
N ASN A 91 6.70 10.03 -14.32
CA ASN A 91 6.50 11.28 -13.62
C ASN A 91 5.27 12.01 -14.17
N THR A 92 4.17 11.99 -13.43
CA THR A 92 2.89 12.61 -13.79
C THR A 92 2.91 14.15 -13.74
N GLN A 93 3.94 14.77 -13.15
CA GLN A 93 4.12 16.23 -13.12
C GLN A 93 4.83 16.79 -14.36
N ARG A 94 5.35 15.92 -15.23
CA ARG A 94 5.96 16.33 -16.50
C ARG A 94 4.94 16.26 -17.61
N GLU A 95 4.74 17.36 -18.33
CA GLU A 95 3.73 17.50 -19.40
C GLU A 95 3.74 16.31 -20.37
N ASN A 96 4.90 16.02 -20.98
CA ASN A 96 5.02 14.96 -21.98
C ASN A 96 4.68 13.56 -21.43
N THR A 97 5.00 13.28 -20.17
CA THR A 97 4.77 11.96 -19.57
C THR A 97 3.44 11.86 -18.83
N GLY A 98 2.86 12.98 -18.39
CA GLY A 98 1.53 13.06 -17.78
C GLY A 98 0.40 12.99 -18.81
N ALA A 99 0.68 13.33 -20.07
CA ALA A 99 -0.26 13.14 -21.18
C ALA A 99 -0.36 11.68 -21.68
N LEU A 100 0.54 10.80 -21.23
CA LEU A 100 0.49 9.39 -21.61
C LEU A 100 -0.67 8.68 -20.90
N PRO A 101 -1.36 7.74 -21.57
CA PRO A 101 -2.35 6.90 -20.92
C PRO A 101 -1.74 6.19 -19.71
N VAL A 102 -2.52 6.13 -18.62
CA VAL A 102 -2.20 5.26 -17.51
C VAL A 102 -2.65 3.86 -17.94
N PHE A 103 -1.67 2.99 -18.25
CA PHE A 103 -1.80 1.62 -18.78
C PHE A 103 -2.18 1.51 -20.26
#